data_AF-A0A949HS82-F1
#
_entry.id   AF-A0A949HS82-F1
#
_cell.length_a   1.000
_cell.length_b   1.000
_cell.length_c   1.000
_cell.angle_alpha   90.00
_cell.angle_beta   90.00
_cell.angle_gamma   90.00
#
_symmetry.space_group_name_H-M   'P 1'
#
loop_
_entity.id
_entity.type
_entity.pdbx_description
1 polymer ?
#
loop_
_entity_poly.entity_id
_entity_poly.type
_entity_poly.pdbx_seq_one_letter_code
_entity_poly.pdbx_strand_id
1 'polypeptide(L)'
;MSLFRLGLLYCFGMLGLVQTACADEPIDLQGEYTKSGRGIQVAALAGEKFRVTTYQGGLPGQGWDRGPVQILEVDEDELKDMLEGAVRLERTSPTLGAKPPSSAVVLFDGTQASIDRNWANGAKLIEGDLLLAGCTTKNNFRDYRLHLEFRTPFVPQALGQGRGNSGVYHQGRYETQVLDSFGFENEGNTCGAIYGVKPADFNACLPPMRWQTYDVEFTAPRWDTKGKKVSEAQLTVWLNGYPIHRDQKVPGPTTAAPVGESPSDGPLYLQDHGNPVAYRNIWLVPLDAQKVAQRPRISGYERLAATSSSQADQQLSGRILISELGCTSCHAPGKFESVFESKNAPVLEQVGSRLKAGYIASMLSDLHASKVGTTMPDLLHGVGDDQKAQVSKRIAAYLESTGKSRKHTRSDAQAVQRGSQIYQRIGCTICHANADGSGLTATSVPLPNLSKKYSFDGLALFLKQPHDVRPSGRMPNMHLDDNEARDLAHFLLKEIDPADAQPN
;
A
#
# COMPACT_ATOMS: atom_id res chain seq x y z
N MET A 1 -66.58 -30.89 16.44
CA MET A 1 -66.08 -29.53 16.73
C MET A 1 -64.57 -29.62 16.78
N SER A 2 -63.90 -29.13 15.74
CA SER A 2 -62.50 -29.42 15.43
C SER A 2 -61.77 -28.16 14.93
N LEU A 3 -60.45 -28.14 15.18
CA LEU A 3 -59.37 -27.48 14.43
C LEU A 3 -59.15 -25.95 14.55
N PHE A 4 -57.94 -25.64 15.05
CA PHE A 4 -56.89 -24.79 14.45
C PHE A 4 -57.25 -23.46 13.77
N ARG A 5 -56.58 -22.37 14.21
CA ARG A 5 -56.01 -21.38 13.28
C ARG A 5 -54.76 -20.68 13.84
N LEU A 6 -53.69 -20.79 13.06
CA LEU A 6 -52.43 -20.07 13.10
C LEU A 6 -52.62 -18.54 13.10
N GLY A 7 -51.68 -17.83 13.74
CA GLY A 7 -51.49 -16.38 13.59
C GLY A 7 -50.05 -15.98 13.87
N LEU A 8 -49.19 -16.07 12.85
CA LEU A 8 -47.96 -15.28 12.74
C LEU A 8 -48.33 -13.80 12.83
N LEU A 9 -47.69 -13.03 13.72
CA LEU A 9 -47.52 -11.60 13.47
C LEU A 9 -46.12 -11.14 13.88
N TYR A 10 -45.38 -10.76 12.84
CA TYR A 10 -44.18 -9.94 12.85
C TYR A 10 -44.26 -8.81 13.87
N CYS A 11 -43.22 -8.67 14.70
CA CYS A 11 -42.90 -7.39 15.34
C CYS A 11 -41.72 -6.77 14.58
N PHE A 12 -42.03 -6.08 13.49
CA PHE A 12 -41.19 -5.02 12.94
C PHE A 12 -41.69 -3.71 13.57
N GLY A 13 -40.83 -3.04 14.33
CA GLY A 13 -41.13 -1.78 14.99
C GLY A 13 -39.87 -0.91 15.05
N MET A 14 -39.59 -0.22 13.95
CA MET A 14 -38.76 0.99 13.96
C MET A 14 -39.38 1.99 14.94
N LEU A 15 -38.63 2.41 15.96
CA LEU A 15 -38.62 3.79 16.50
C LEU A 15 -37.57 3.89 17.62
N GLY A 16 -36.71 4.91 17.47
CA GLY A 16 -35.61 5.36 18.33
C GLY A 16 -35.44 4.74 19.71
N LEU A 17 -34.29 4.08 19.89
CA LEU A 17 -33.49 4.12 21.10
C LEU A 17 -32.04 3.86 20.65
N VAL A 18 -31.31 4.95 20.41
CA VAL A 18 -29.85 4.93 20.60
C VAL A 18 -29.71 4.63 22.08
N GLN A 19 -29.15 3.47 22.40
CA GLN A 19 -28.90 3.05 23.77
C GLN A 19 -27.84 4.00 24.34
N THR A 20 -28.30 5.12 24.89
CA THR A 20 -27.53 5.90 25.86
C THR A 20 -27.15 4.94 26.96
N ALA A 21 -25.84 4.79 27.19
CA ALA A 21 -25.26 3.97 28.23
C ALA A 21 -26.11 4.08 29.51
N CYS A 22 -26.84 3.02 29.82
CA CYS A 22 -27.37 2.83 31.15
C CYS A 22 -26.14 2.65 32.05
N ALA A 23 -26.07 3.50 33.07
CA ALA A 23 -25.08 3.40 34.12
C ALA A 23 -25.10 1.99 34.73
N ASP A 24 -23.90 1.49 35.04
CA ASP A 24 -23.56 0.21 35.70
C ASP A 24 -23.14 -0.98 34.79
N GLU A 25 -22.53 -0.73 33.61
CA GLU A 25 -22.12 -1.79 32.68
C GLU A 25 -20.59 -2.04 32.58
N PRO A 26 -20.14 -3.29 32.28
CA PRO A 26 -18.74 -3.77 32.21
C PRO A 26 -17.77 -3.04 31.24
N ILE A 27 -18.15 -1.89 30.68
CA ILE A 27 -17.32 -1.09 29.78
C ILE A 27 -16.14 -0.40 30.49
N ASP A 28 -16.25 -0.15 31.79
CA ASP A 28 -15.26 0.66 32.52
C ASP A 28 -13.90 -0.04 32.64
N LEU A 29 -13.89 -1.37 32.71
CA LEU A 29 -12.67 -2.18 32.75
C LEU A 29 -12.21 -2.65 31.36
N GLN A 30 -13.03 -2.43 30.33
CA GLN A 30 -12.63 -2.71 28.96
C GLN A 30 -11.57 -1.70 28.50
N GLY A 31 -10.51 -2.19 27.88
CA GLY A 31 -9.47 -1.31 27.35
C GLY A 31 -8.11 -1.95 27.28
N GLU A 32 -7.10 -1.10 27.16
CA GLU A 32 -5.71 -1.50 27.00
C GLU A 32 -4.92 -1.13 28.26
N TYR A 33 -4.05 -2.04 28.67
CA TYR A 33 -3.22 -1.90 29.86
C TYR A 33 -1.80 -2.35 29.57
N THR A 34 -0.86 -1.88 30.38
CA THR A 34 0.52 -2.37 30.39
C THR A 34 0.96 -2.75 31.79
N LYS A 35 1.65 -3.87 31.92
CA LYS A 35 2.17 -4.37 33.20
C LYS A 35 3.47 -5.14 32.98
N SER A 36 4.55 -4.69 33.61
CA SER A 36 5.86 -5.37 33.59
C SER A 36 6.35 -5.75 32.19
N GLY A 37 6.27 -4.83 31.22
CA GLY A 37 6.72 -5.05 29.83
C GLY A 37 5.76 -5.89 28.98
N ARG A 38 4.53 -6.15 29.45
CA ARG A 38 3.46 -6.82 28.69
C ARG A 38 2.37 -5.83 28.32
N GLY A 39 1.80 -6.00 27.13
CA GLY A 39 0.54 -5.37 26.74
C GLY A 39 -0.63 -6.28 27.09
N ILE A 40 -1.72 -5.71 27.58
CA ILE A 40 -2.94 -6.44 27.96
C ILE A 40 -4.13 -5.75 27.30
N GLN A 41 -4.98 -6.51 26.62
CA GLN A 41 -6.27 -6.05 26.13
C GLN A 41 -7.37 -6.79 26.90
N VAL A 42 -8.34 -6.03 27.41
CA VAL A 42 -9.46 -6.55 28.19
C VAL A 42 -10.75 -6.25 27.44
N ALA A 43 -11.45 -7.26 26.93
CA ALA A 43 -12.70 -7.12 26.19
C ALA A 43 -13.87 -7.68 26.99
N ALA A 44 -14.94 -6.90 27.13
CA ALA A 44 -16.12 -7.34 27.88
C ALA A 44 -16.96 -8.36 27.08
N LEU A 45 -17.48 -9.37 27.78
CA LEU A 45 -18.32 -10.45 27.25
C LEU A 45 -19.70 -10.46 27.94
N ALA A 46 -20.59 -11.36 27.49
CA ALA A 46 -21.84 -11.64 28.19
C ALA A 46 -21.60 -12.15 29.63
N GLY A 47 -22.54 -11.84 30.52
CA GLY A 47 -22.59 -12.41 31.88
C GLY A 47 -21.47 -11.94 32.79
N GLU A 48 -21.08 -10.66 32.71
CA GLU A 48 -20.07 -10.02 33.58
C GLU A 48 -18.69 -10.67 33.50
N LYS A 49 -18.38 -11.26 32.34
CA LYS A 49 -17.07 -11.86 32.05
C LYS A 49 -16.23 -10.95 31.17
N PHE A 50 -14.92 -11.17 31.24
CA PHE A 50 -13.93 -10.45 30.47
C PHE A 50 -12.96 -11.41 29.80
N ARG A 51 -12.69 -11.16 28.53
CA ARG A 51 -11.56 -11.78 27.82
C ARG A 51 -10.32 -10.93 28.04
N VAL A 52 -9.29 -11.53 28.63
CA VAL A 52 -7.99 -10.91 28.88
C VAL A 52 -6.96 -11.52 27.93
N THR A 53 -6.43 -10.67 27.06
CA THR A 53 -5.47 -11.06 26.02
C THR A 53 -4.15 -10.38 26.29
N THR A 54 -3.12 -11.17 26.60
CA THR A 54 -1.81 -10.70 27.04
C THR A 54 -0.75 -10.96 25.98
N TYR A 55 0.03 -9.93 25.69
CA TYR A 55 1.07 -9.85 24.67
C TYR A 55 2.43 -9.58 25.32
N GLN A 56 3.46 -10.34 24.93
CA GLN A 56 4.82 -10.12 25.43
C GLN A 56 5.49 -8.93 24.72
N GLY A 57 6.28 -8.14 25.43
CA GLY A 57 6.98 -6.96 24.89
C GLY A 57 6.12 -5.70 24.74
N GLY A 58 4.81 -5.82 24.52
CA GLY A 58 3.90 -4.67 24.39
C GLY A 58 2.59 -5.00 23.69
N LEU A 59 1.78 -3.98 23.39
CA LEU A 59 0.49 -4.13 22.68
C LEU A 59 0.72 -4.37 21.17
N PRO A 60 -0.27 -4.93 20.45
CA PRO A 60 -0.21 -5.02 18.99
C PRO A 60 0.05 -3.65 18.35
N GLY A 61 1.06 -3.58 17.47
CA GLY A 61 1.54 -2.33 16.86
C GLY A 61 2.47 -1.49 17.74
N GLN A 62 2.57 -1.78 19.04
CA GLN A 62 3.38 -1.01 19.99
C GLN A 62 4.14 -1.94 20.95
N GLY A 63 5.24 -2.50 20.47
CA GLY A 63 6.19 -3.27 21.28
C GLY A 63 5.94 -4.77 21.36
N TRP A 64 4.78 -5.29 20.90
CA TRP A 64 4.56 -6.74 20.85
C TRP A 64 5.64 -7.43 20.00
N ASP A 65 6.32 -8.40 20.60
CA ASP A 65 7.42 -9.16 19.99
C ASP A 65 6.96 -10.21 18.96
N ARG A 66 5.65 -10.33 18.72
CA ARG A 66 5.01 -11.38 17.90
C ARG A 66 5.12 -12.79 18.50
N GLY A 67 5.46 -12.90 19.78
CA GLY A 67 5.45 -14.14 20.53
C GLY A 67 4.02 -14.63 20.84
N PRO A 68 3.90 -15.81 21.48
CA PRO A 68 2.62 -16.40 21.82
C PRO A 68 1.74 -15.46 22.64
N VAL A 69 0.44 -15.43 22.31
CA VAL A 69 -0.57 -14.64 23.00
C VAL A 69 -1.27 -15.52 24.02
N GLN A 70 -1.42 -15.03 25.25
CA GLN A 70 -2.18 -15.71 26.29
C GLN A 70 -3.60 -15.13 26.34
N ILE A 71 -4.61 -15.99 26.28
CA ILE A 71 -6.02 -15.61 26.34
C ILE A 71 -6.65 -16.31 27.53
N LEU A 72 -7.33 -15.54 28.38
CA LEU A 72 -8.10 -16.03 29.52
C LEU A 72 -9.47 -15.38 29.52
N GLU A 73 -10.48 -16.10 30.02
CA GLU A 73 -11.79 -15.53 30.33
C GLU A 73 -11.98 -15.60 31.83
N VAL A 74 -12.25 -14.44 32.44
CA VAL A 74 -12.27 -14.22 33.89
C VAL A 74 -13.50 -13.43 34.29
N ASP A 75 -13.89 -13.48 35.56
CA ASP A 75 -14.88 -12.56 36.13
C ASP A 75 -14.26 -11.21 36.52
N GLU A 76 -15.09 -10.31 37.04
CA GLU A 76 -14.66 -8.96 37.41
C GLU A 76 -13.62 -8.93 38.55
N ASP A 77 -13.75 -9.80 39.54
CA ASP A 77 -12.86 -9.82 40.71
C ASP A 77 -11.49 -10.37 40.31
N GLU A 78 -11.46 -11.49 39.57
CA GLU A 78 -10.23 -12.03 38.98
C GLU A 78 -9.55 -11.03 38.05
N LEU A 79 -10.32 -10.28 37.25
CA LEU A 79 -9.78 -9.24 36.39
C LEU A 79 -9.11 -8.11 37.18
N LYS A 80 -9.75 -7.63 38.25
CA LYS A 80 -9.18 -6.56 39.10
C LYS A 80 -7.85 -7.00 39.69
N ASP A 81 -7.75 -8.23 40.17
CA ASP A 81 -6.51 -8.82 40.69
C ASP A 81 -5.43 -8.89 39.59
N MET A 82 -5.79 -9.34 38.38
CA MET A 82 -4.86 -9.37 37.24
C MET A 82 -4.33 -7.97 36.87
N LEU A 83 -5.20 -6.96 36.93
CA LEU A 83 -4.89 -5.57 36.59
C LEU A 83 -4.21 -4.79 37.73
N GLU A 84 -4.03 -5.37 38.92
CA GLU A 84 -3.36 -4.68 40.03
C GLU A 84 -1.94 -4.23 39.60
N GLY A 85 -1.65 -2.94 39.75
CA GLY A 85 -0.37 -2.35 39.32
C GLY A 85 -0.18 -2.24 37.80
N ALA A 86 -1.21 -2.52 36.98
CA ALA A 86 -1.20 -2.22 35.56
C ALA A 86 -1.51 -0.74 35.30
N VAL A 87 -0.96 -0.20 34.21
CA VAL A 87 -1.23 1.16 33.74
C VAL A 87 -2.18 1.10 32.56
N ARG A 88 -3.36 1.73 32.68
CA ARG A 88 -4.31 1.88 31.57
C ARG A 88 -3.75 2.82 30.51
N LEU A 89 -3.90 2.44 29.25
CA LEU A 89 -3.51 3.24 28.10
C LEU A 89 -4.73 3.57 27.25
N GLU A 90 -4.73 4.78 26.69
CA GLU A 90 -5.73 5.22 25.75
C GLU A 90 -5.08 5.60 24.42
N ARG A 91 -4.95 4.61 23.52
CA ARG A 91 -4.42 4.86 22.18
C ARG A 91 -5.47 5.55 21.30
N THR A 92 -5.00 6.44 20.44
CA THR A 92 -5.79 7.12 19.41
C THR A 92 -5.05 7.00 18.09
N SER A 93 -5.81 6.98 16.99
CA SER A 93 -5.20 7.02 15.66
C SER A 93 -4.52 8.37 15.43
N PRO A 94 -3.30 8.42 14.89
CA PRO A 94 -2.66 9.68 14.51
C PRO A 94 -3.31 10.35 13.29
N THR A 95 -4.13 9.62 12.52
CA THR A 95 -4.89 10.18 11.38
C THR A 95 -6.33 10.52 11.75
N LEU A 96 -6.72 10.39 13.04
CA LEU A 96 -8.05 10.77 13.49
C LEU A 96 -8.30 12.27 13.25
N GLY A 97 -9.40 12.60 12.59
CA GLY A 97 -9.74 13.97 12.21
C GLY A 97 -8.86 14.53 11.09
N ALA A 98 -8.15 13.68 10.33
CA ALA A 98 -7.33 14.13 9.21
C ALA A 98 -8.17 14.93 8.21
N LYS A 99 -7.75 16.16 7.96
CA LYS A 99 -8.43 17.05 7.02
C LYS A 99 -8.24 16.55 5.59
N PRO A 100 -9.30 16.58 4.76
CA PRO A 100 -9.16 16.26 3.35
C PRO A 100 -8.14 17.20 2.69
N PRO A 101 -7.20 16.68 1.87
CA PRO A 101 -6.36 17.53 1.03
C PRO A 101 -7.22 18.26 -0.01
N SER A 102 -6.70 19.35 -0.59
CA SER A 102 -7.45 20.19 -1.54
C SER A 102 -7.92 19.46 -2.80
N SER A 103 -7.27 18.35 -3.16
CA SER A 103 -7.63 17.51 -4.30
C SER A 103 -8.60 16.38 -3.96
N ALA A 104 -9.06 16.27 -2.72
CA ALA A 104 -9.94 15.20 -2.30
C ALA A 104 -11.38 15.43 -2.73
N VAL A 105 -12.03 14.33 -3.11
CA VAL A 105 -13.48 14.21 -3.12
C VAL A 105 -13.93 13.91 -1.69
N VAL A 106 -14.58 14.88 -1.06
CA VAL A 106 -15.17 14.70 0.27
C VAL A 106 -16.50 13.95 0.12
N LEU A 107 -16.52 12.71 0.60
CA LEU A 107 -17.69 11.82 0.51
C LEU A 107 -18.66 12.07 1.67
N PHE A 108 -18.17 12.32 2.88
CA PHE A 108 -19.01 12.62 4.03
C PHE A 108 -18.28 13.53 5.03
N ASP A 109 -18.89 14.67 5.33
CA ASP A 109 -18.35 15.73 6.19
C ASP A 109 -19.19 15.97 7.47
N GLY A 110 -20.11 15.05 7.77
CA GLY A 110 -21.05 15.16 8.89
C GLY A 110 -22.40 15.80 8.51
N THR A 111 -22.60 16.22 7.25
CA THR A 111 -23.83 16.90 6.84
C THR A 111 -24.75 16.01 6.00
N GLN A 112 -26.07 16.23 6.12
CA GLN A 112 -27.07 15.63 5.21
C GLN A 112 -26.81 16.00 3.74
N ALA A 113 -26.28 17.20 3.48
CA ALA A 113 -25.94 17.65 2.13
C ALA A 113 -24.84 16.77 1.49
N SER A 114 -23.86 16.30 2.27
CA SER A 114 -22.85 15.36 1.77
C SER A 114 -23.43 13.97 1.50
N ILE A 115 -24.40 13.52 2.32
CA ILE A 115 -25.18 12.29 2.06
C ILE A 115 -25.93 12.41 0.74
N ASP A 116 -26.76 13.44 0.57
CA ASP A 116 -27.60 13.63 -0.61
C ASP A 116 -26.77 13.77 -1.89
N ARG A 117 -25.57 14.33 -1.79
CA ARG A 117 -24.65 14.47 -2.92
C ARG A 117 -23.97 13.16 -3.30
N ASN A 118 -23.47 12.42 -2.31
CA ASN A 118 -22.47 11.38 -2.56
C ASN A 118 -22.98 9.96 -2.32
N TRP A 119 -24.05 9.75 -1.57
CA TRP A 119 -24.48 8.44 -1.08
C TRP A 119 -25.90 8.08 -1.52
N ALA A 120 -26.10 6.79 -1.77
CA ALA A 120 -27.37 6.16 -2.08
C ALA A 120 -27.53 4.89 -1.23
N ASN A 121 -28.72 4.28 -1.29
CA ASN A 121 -29.10 3.03 -0.60
C ASN A 121 -28.94 3.11 0.92
N GLY A 122 -30.01 3.25 1.70
CA GLY A 122 -29.93 3.18 3.16
C GLY A 122 -29.13 4.29 3.87
N ALA A 123 -28.45 5.18 3.13
CA ALA A 123 -27.66 6.28 3.66
C ALA A 123 -28.53 7.21 4.52
N LYS A 124 -28.17 7.34 5.80
CA LYS A 124 -28.89 8.19 6.75
C LYS A 124 -27.96 8.73 7.81
N LEU A 125 -28.29 9.92 8.28
CA LEU A 125 -27.64 10.57 9.41
C LEU A 125 -28.17 9.96 10.71
N ILE A 126 -27.26 9.62 11.62
CA ILE A 126 -27.54 9.18 12.99
C ILE A 126 -26.74 10.06 13.94
N GLU A 127 -27.19 10.19 15.19
CA GLU A 127 -26.50 10.98 16.23
C GLU A 127 -26.21 12.44 15.82
N GLY A 128 -26.92 12.97 14.81
CA GLY A 128 -26.82 14.34 14.34
C GLY A 128 -25.73 14.62 13.30
N ASP A 129 -24.65 13.84 13.27
CA ASP A 129 -23.49 14.09 12.40
C ASP A 129 -22.77 12.82 11.88
N LEU A 130 -23.32 11.62 12.12
CA LEU A 130 -22.69 10.37 11.73
C LEU A 130 -23.45 9.68 10.60
N LEU A 131 -22.72 9.02 9.70
CA LEU A 131 -23.30 8.21 8.63
C LEU A 131 -23.48 6.77 9.11
N LEU A 132 -24.70 6.21 9.01
CA LEU A 132 -24.90 4.78 9.25
C LEU A 132 -24.34 3.94 8.09
N ALA A 133 -23.77 2.79 8.43
CA ALA A 133 -23.53 1.68 7.51
C ALA A 133 -24.76 1.31 6.64
N GLY A 134 -24.53 0.56 5.56
CA GLY A 134 -25.58 0.12 4.64
C GLY A 134 -25.77 0.98 3.42
N CYS A 135 -24.74 1.74 3.04
CA CYS A 135 -24.81 2.71 1.96
C CYS A 135 -23.70 2.61 0.94
N THR A 136 -23.98 3.11 -0.26
CA THR A 136 -23.11 3.01 -1.43
C THR A 136 -22.89 4.39 -2.02
N THR A 137 -21.68 4.70 -2.48
CA THR A 137 -21.45 5.96 -3.18
C THR A 137 -22.16 5.99 -4.53
N LYS A 138 -22.67 7.16 -4.93
CA LYS A 138 -23.26 7.38 -6.26
C LYS A 138 -22.22 7.37 -7.37
N ASN A 139 -21.02 7.87 -7.06
CA ASN A 139 -19.89 7.88 -7.98
C ASN A 139 -19.11 6.57 -7.91
N ASN A 140 -18.53 6.20 -9.05
CA ASN A 140 -17.60 5.09 -9.18
C ASN A 140 -16.16 5.60 -9.18
N PHE A 141 -15.26 4.77 -8.66
CA PHE A 141 -13.85 5.06 -8.55
C PHE A 141 -13.02 3.91 -9.09
N ARG A 142 -11.91 4.26 -9.74
CA ARG A 142 -10.94 3.30 -10.23
C ARG A 142 -9.88 3.03 -9.18
N ASP A 143 -8.92 3.93 -9.07
CA ASP A 143 -7.82 3.86 -8.12
C ASP A 143 -7.89 5.10 -7.23
N TYR A 144 -7.54 4.96 -5.96
CA TYR A 144 -7.68 6.08 -5.01
C TYR A 144 -6.88 5.85 -3.73
N ARG A 145 -6.61 6.96 -3.03
CA ARG A 145 -6.36 6.95 -1.59
C ARG A 145 -7.64 7.29 -0.85
N LEU A 146 -8.00 6.52 0.15
CA LEU A 146 -9.19 6.71 0.97
C LEU A 146 -8.77 6.97 2.41
N HIS A 147 -9.43 7.93 3.05
CA HIS A 147 -9.49 8.06 4.49
C HIS A 147 -10.95 7.90 4.94
N LEU A 148 -11.17 7.16 6.00
CA LEU A 148 -12.47 7.07 6.67
C LEU A 148 -12.27 6.81 8.16
N GLU A 149 -13.21 7.32 8.96
CA GLU A 149 -13.32 7.00 10.37
C GLU A 149 -14.55 6.15 10.63
N PHE A 150 -14.41 5.13 11.48
CA PHE A 150 -15.50 4.25 11.86
C PHE A 150 -15.52 3.99 13.36
N ARG A 151 -16.70 3.68 13.89
CA ARG A 151 -16.92 3.30 15.30
C ARG A 151 -17.84 2.10 15.35
N THR A 152 -17.35 1.01 15.92
CA THR A 152 -18.16 -0.20 16.17
C THR A 152 -19.00 -0.01 17.43
N PRO A 153 -20.22 -0.58 17.47
CA PRO A 153 -21.06 -0.54 18.66
C PRO A 153 -20.52 -1.44 19.78
N PHE A 154 -20.84 -1.13 21.03
CA PHE A 154 -20.58 -2.03 22.15
C PHE A 154 -21.66 -3.11 22.21
N VAL A 155 -21.31 -4.35 21.85
CA VAL A 155 -22.22 -5.50 21.84
C VAL A 155 -21.58 -6.69 22.55
N PRO A 156 -21.36 -6.61 23.88
CA PRO A 156 -20.60 -7.62 24.62
C PRO A 156 -21.26 -9.01 24.59
N GLN A 157 -22.56 -9.09 24.32
CA GLN A 157 -23.31 -10.33 24.22
C GLN A 157 -23.09 -11.10 22.91
N ALA A 158 -22.48 -10.45 21.91
CA ALA A 158 -22.19 -11.06 20.62
C ALA A 158 -20.72 -11.49 20.51
N LEU A 159 -20.49 -12.50 19.66
CA LEU A 159 -19.17 -13.02 19.29
C LEU A 159 -19.06 -13.17 17.78
N GLY A 160 -17.84 -13.31 17.27
CA GLY A 160 -17.57 -13.51 15.85
C GLY A 160 -18.21 -12.43 14.97
N GLN A 161 -18.78 -12.84 13.83
CA GLN A 161 -19.41 -11.94 12.85
C GLN A 161 -20.69 -11.24 13.36
N GLY A 162 -21.19 -11.57 14.55
CA GLY A 162 -22.29 -10.85 15.18
C GLY A 162 -21.85 -9.61 15.97
N ARG A 163 -20.55 -9.46 16.23
CA ARG A 163 -20.01 -8.44 17.13
C ARG A 163 -19.56 -7.18 16.38
N GLY A 164 -20.51 -6.30 16.06
CA GLY A 164 -20.20 -5.00 15.46
C GLY A 164 -19.70 -5.08 14.01
N ASN A 165 -20.26 -6.00 13.22
CA ASN A 165 -19.83 -6.27 11.85
C ASN A 165 -20.34 -5.25 10.82
N SER A 166 -19.47 -4.83 9.92
CA SER A 166 -19.70 -4.06 8.71
C SER A 166 -18.53 -4.33 7.76
N GLY A 167 -18.36 -3.58 6.69
CA GLY A 167 -17.25 -3.79 5.77
C GLY A 167 -17.09 -2.64 4.80
N VAL A 168 -15.84 -2.33 4.44
CA VAL A 168 -15.53 -1.32 3.43
C VAL A 168 -15.18 -2.04 2.14
N TYR A 169 -16.15 -2.09 1.22
CA TYR A 169 -15.97 -2.72 -0.09
C TYR A 169 -15.47 -1.70 -1.11
N HIS A 170 -14.22 -1.89 -1.52
CA HIS A 170 -13.59 -1.15 -2.61
C HIS A 170 -14.18 -1.63 -3.94
N GLN A 171 -14.68 -0.68 -4.76
CA GLN A 171 -15.45 -0.95 -5.97
C GLN A 171 -16.73 -1.79 -5.77
N GLY A 172 -17.23 -1.90 -4.53
CA GLY A 172 -18.31 -2.83 -4.19
C GLY A 172 -17.90 -4.30 -4.36
N ARG A 173 -16.59 -4.59 -4.34
CA ARG A 173 -16.00 -5.88 -4.72
C ARG A 173 -15.04 -6.45 -3.68
N TYR A 174 -14.14 -5.62 -3.15
CA TYR A 174 -13.02 -6.08 -2.33
C TYR A 174 -13.13 -5.51 -0.93
N GLU A 175 -13.41 -6.36 0.05
CA GLU A 175 -13.70 -5.94 1.42
C GLU A 175 -12.45 -5.79 2.27
N THR A 176 -12.27 -4.60 2.83
CA THR A 176 -11.51 -4.39 4.07
C THR A 176 -12.49 -4.49 5.23
N GLN A 177 -12.33 -5.52 6.05
CA GLN A 177 -13.30 -5.92 7.06
C GLN A 177 -13.45 -4.90 8.20
N VAL A 178 -14.66 -4.62 8.67
CA VAL A 178 -14.93 -3.82 9.88
C VAL A 178 -15.62 -4.71 10.92
N LEU A 179 -14.97 -4.92 12.06
CA LEU A 179 -15.52 -5.76 13.12
C LEU A 179 -15.05 -5.25 14.48
N ASP A 180 -15.83 -5.45 15.54
CA ASP A 180 -15.26 -5.40 16.89
C ASP A 180 -14.52 -6.72 17.16
N SER A 181 -13.24 -6.75 16.79
CA SER A 181 -12.32 -7.85 17.12
C SER A 181 -11.36 -7.47 18.25
N PHE A 182 -11.64 -6.42 19.04
CA PHE A 182 -10.72 -5.96 20.09
C PHE A 182 -10.45 -7.06 21.13
N GLY A 183 -9.18 -7.41 21.35
CA GLY A 183 -8.80 -8.47 22.29
C GLY A 183 -9.08 -9.91 21.80
N PHE A 184 -9.52 -10.10 20.56
CA PHE A 184 -9.73 -11.41 19.95
C PHE A 184 -8.59 -11.79 18.99
N GLU A 185 -8.58 -13.07 18.62
CA GLU A 185 -7.64 -13.66 17.67
C GLU A 185 -7.70 -12.94 16.31
N ASN A 186 -6.56 -12.90 15.61
CA ASN A 186 -6.42 -12.22 14.33
C ASN A 186 -6.63 -13.21 13.17
N GLU A 187 -7.86 -13.28 12.67
CA GLU A 187 -8.26 -14.22 11.62
C GLU A 187 -8.63 -13.51 10.31
N GLY A 188 -8.82 -14.28 9.23
CA GLY A 188 -9.08 -13.78 7.87
C GLY A 188 -10.43 -13.07 7.66
N ASN A 189 -11.23 -12.96 8.72
CA ASN A 189 -12.56 -12.33 8.74
C ASN A 189 -12.71 -11.33 9.90
N THR A 190 -11.61 -10.93 10.54
CA THR A 190 -11.57 -9.96 11.65
C THR A 190 -11.20 -8.56 11.18
N CYS A 191 -11.29 -7.54 12.05
CA CYS A 191 -11.10 -6.15 11.65
C CYS A 191 -9.76 -5.95 10.94
N GLY A 192 -9.82 -5.35 9.75
CA GLY A 192 -8.65 -5.05 8.94
C GLY A 192 -8.23 -6.18 8.01
N ALA A 193 -8.81 -7.38 8.14
CA ALA A 193 -8.58 -8.44 7.16
C ALA A 193 -9.09 -8.01 5.76
N ILE A 194 -8.39 -8.47 4.73
CA ILE A 194 -8.99 -8.51 3.39
C ILE A 194 -9.78 -9.81 3.35
N TYR A 195 -11.10 -9.69 3.40
CA TYR A 195 -11.99 -10.78 3.84
C TYR A 195 -11.79 -12.06 3.03
N GLY A 196 -11.43 -13.15 3.71
CA GLY A 196 -11.21 -14.47 3.10
C GLY A 196 -9.94 -14.57 2.24
N VAL A 197 -9.13 -13.50 2.13
CA VAL A 197 -7.89 -13.46 1.35
C VAL A 197 -6.67 -13.43 2.26
N LYS A 198 -6.63 -12.50 3.20
CA LYS A 198 -5.49 -12.36 4.13
C LYS A 198 -5.93 -11.72 5.45
N PRO A 199 -5.65 -12.35 6.61
CA PRO A 199 -5.73 -11.68 7.91
C PRO A 199 -4.88 -10.40 7.92
N ALA A 200 -5.25 -9.41 8.75
CA ALA A 200 -4.37 -8.28 9.03
C ALA A 200 -3.00 -8.80 9.51
N ASP A 201 -1.89 -8.06 9.30
CA ASP A 201 -0.60 -8.52 9.82
C ASP A 201 -0.63 -8.68 11.35
N PHE A 202 -1.49 -7.94 12.04
CA PHE A 202 -1.82 -8.06 13.46
C PHE A 202 -3.14 -7.36 13.75
N ASN A 203 -3.79 -7.71 14.86
CA ASN A 203 -5.02 -7.07 15.30
C ASN A 203 -4.70 -5.71 15.96
N ALA A 204 -4.89 -4.63 15.21
CA ALA A 204 -4.71 -3.24 15.67
C ALA A 204 -6.03 -2.55 16.04
N CYS A 205 -7.11 -3.33 16.22
CA CYS A 205 -8.42 -2.80 16.61
C CYS A 205 -8.34 -2.14 17.99
N LEU A 206 -9.03 -1.02 18.14
CA LEU A 206 -9.28 -0.36 19.41
C LEU A 206 -10.61 -0.88 20.00
N PRO A 207 -10.87 -0.67 21.31
CA PRO A 207 -12.14 -1.05 21.92
C PRO A 207 -13.35 -0.49 21.19
N PRO A 208 -14.52 -1.17 21.23
CA PRO A 208 -15.76 -0.63 20.66
C PRO A 208 -16.11 0.71 21.31
N MET A 209 -16.94 1.51 20.62
CA MET A 209 -17.24 2.91 20.94
C MET A 209 -16.07 3.89 20.79
N ARG A 210 -14.85 3.42 20.48
CA ARG A 210 -13.73 4.28 20.09
C ARG A 210 -13.72 4.48 18.57
N TRP A 211 -13.34 5.68 18.15
CA TRP A 211 -13.13 5.97 16.75
C TRP A 211 -11.83 5.33 16.26
N GLN A 212 -11.94 4.68 15.11
CA GLN A 212 -10.85 4.05 14.39
C GLN A 212 -10.69 4.68 13.02
N THR A 213 -9.49 4.64 12.45
CA THR A 213 -9.25 5.11 11.09
C THR A 213 -8.87 3.97 10.18
N TYR A 214 -9.40 3.99 8.95
CA TYR A 214 -8.74 3.37 7.82
C TYR A 214 -8.18 4.43 6.89
N ASP A 215 -6.90 4.27 6.61
CA ASP A 215 -6.23 4.90 5.48
C ASP A 215 -5.91 3.78 4.48
N VAL A 216 -6.33 3.94 3.22
CA VAL A 216 -6.23 2.86 2.21
C VAL A 216 -5.70 3.40 0.90
N GLU A 217 -4.72 2.72 0.31
CA GLU A 217 -4.41 2.83 -1.10
C GLU A 217 -5.01 1.65 -1.85
N PHE A 218 -5.92 1.94 -2.78
CA PHE A 218 -6.56 0.95 -3.62
C PHE A 218 -6.16 1.13 -5.08
N THR A 219 -5.70 0.04 -5.69
CA THR A 219 -5.49 -0.07 -7.14
C THR A 219 -6.45 -1.12 -7.69
N ALA A 220 -7.34 -0.70 -8.59
CA ALA A 220 -8.27 -1.60 -9.26
C ALA A 220 -7.54 -2.63 -10.14
N PRO A 221 -8.17 -3.78 -10.44
CA PRO A 221 -7.61 -4.71 -11.42
C PRO A 221 -7.40 -4.02 -12.78
N ARG A 222 -6.55 -4.63 -13.59
CA ARG A 222 -6.33 -4.21 -14.98
C ARG A 222 -6.81 -5.28 -15.93
N TRP A 223 -7.24 -4.85 -17.10
CA TRP A 223 -7.85 -5.69 -18.12
C TRP A 223 -7.25 -5.36 -19.48
N ASP A 224 -7.13 -6.35 -20.34
CA ASP A 224 -6.76 -6.13 -21.74
C ASP A 224 -7.97 -5.68 -22.58
N THR A 225 -7.73 -5.36 -23.85
CA THR A 225 -8.77 -4.91 -24.79
C THR A 225 -9.81 -5.99 -25.10
N LYS A 226 -9.57 -7.25 -24.73
CA LYS A 226 -10.49 -8.39 -24.88
C LYS A 226 -11.28 -8.67 -23.60
N GLY A 227 -11.09 -7.86 -22.56
CA GLY A 227 -11.76 -8.03 -21.27
C GLY A 227 -11.19 -9.16 -20.42
N LYS A 228 -9.94 -9.61 -20.68
CA LYS A 228 -9.23 -10.55 -19.80
C LYS A 228 -8.45 -9.78 -18.75
N LYS A 229 -8.53 -10.21 -17.49
CA LYS A 229 -7.76 -9.63 -16.38
C LYS A 229 -6.26 -9.85 -16.59
N VAL A 230 -5.49 -8.76 -16.55
CA VAL A 230 -4.02 -8.74 -16.66
C VAL A 230 -3.32 -8.47 -15.33
N SER A 231 -4.00 -7.82 -14.38
CA SER A 231 -3.52 -7.72 -12.99
C SER A 231 -4.67 -7.68 -11.99
N GLU A 232 -4.44 -8.25 -10.82
CA GLU A 232 -5.37 -8.26 -9.68
C GLU A 232 -5.50 -6.88 -9.04
N ALA A 233 -6.57 -6.69 -8.25
CA ALA A 233 -6.68 -5.53 -7.38
C ALA A 233 -5.59 -5.58 -6.30
N GLN A 234 -5.15 -4.42 -5.81
CA GLN A 234 -4.15 -4.30 -4.75
C GLN A 234 -4.61 -3.32 -3.67
N LEU A 235 -4.38 -3.69 -2.42
CA LEU A 235 -4.71 -2.92 -1.23
C LEU A 235 -3.48 -2.75 -0.33
N THR A 236 -3.18 -1.50 0.02
CA THR A 236 -2.34 -1.16 1.17
C THR A 236 -3.23 -0.49 2.19
N VAL A 237 -3.27 -1.04 3.41
CA VAL A 237 -4.24 -0.64 4.44
C VAL A 237 -3.50 -0.32 5.73
N TRP A 238 -3.82 0.83 6.32
CA TRP A 238 -3.43 1.19 7.67
C TRP A 238 -4.68 1.25 8.54
N LEU A 239 -4.64 0.56 9.68
CA LEU A 239 -5.64 0.63 10.74
C LEU A 239 -5.05 1.42 11.90
N ASN A 240 -5.67 2.54 12.26
CA ASN A 240 -5.20 3.40 13.36
C ASN A 240 -3.74 3.87 13.19
N GLY A 241 -3.32 4.12 11.94
CA GLY A 241 -1.95 4.48 11.58
C GLY A 241 -0.97 3.31 11.48
N TYR A 242 -1.37 2.09 11.85
CA TYR A 242 -0.53 0.91 11.75
C TYR A 242 -0.69 0.23 10.38
N PRO A 243 0.39 0.00 9.62
CA PRO A 243 0.30 -0.73 8.35
C PRO A 243 -0.01 -2.20 8.62
N ILE A 244 -1.19 -2.66 8.17
CA ILE A 244 -1.68 -4.03 8.35
C ILE A 244 -1.71 -4.84 7.05
N HIS A 245 -1.65 -4.15 5.89
CA HIS A 245 -1.43 -4.74 4.57
C HIS A 245 -0.53 -3.84 3.73
N ARG A 246 0.33 -4.44 2.90
CA ARG A 246 1.23 -3.75 1.98
C ARG A 246 1.15 -4.37 0.59
N ASP A 247 0.66 -3.61 -0.38
CA ASP A 247 0.47 -4.02 -1.78
C ASP A 247 -0.19 -5.40 -1.91
N GLN A 248 -1.16 -5.69 -1.02
CA GLN A 248 -1.78 -7.00 -0.93
C GLN A 248 -2.67 -7.22 -2.13
N LYS A 249 -2.33 -8.23 -2.94
CA LYS A 249 -3.13 -8.63 -4.09
C LYS A 249 -4.42 -9.31 -3.65
N VAL A 250 -5.51 -8.98 -4.34
CA VAL A 250 -6.85 -9.52 -4.10
C VAL A 250 -7.30 -10.24 -5.38
N PRO A 251 -7.31 -11.59 -5.40
CA PRO A 251 -7.52 -12.35 -6.64
C PRO A 251 -8.89 -12.19 -7.30
N GLY A 252 -9.89 -11.73 -6.56
CA GLY A 252 -11.25 -11.53 -7.06
C GLY A 252 -12.15 -10.90 -5.98
N PRO A 253 -13.45 -10.74 -6.25
CA PRO A 253 -14.40 -10.23 -5.28
C PRO A 253 -14.39 -11.05 -3.99
N THR A 254 -14.52 -10.37 -2.86
CA THR A 254 -14.72 -11.01 -1.55
C THR A 254 -16.18 -11.41 -1.38
N THR A 255 -16.44 -12.24 -0.37
CA THR A 255 -17.80 -12.71 -0.04
C THR A 255 -18.77 -11.54 0.14
N ALA A 256 -20.02 -11.72 -0.30
CA ALA A 256 -21.10 -10.73 -0.21
C ALA A 256 -20.86 -9.40 -0.95
N ALA A 257 -19.89 -9.37 -1.89
CA ALA A 257 -19.70 -8.23 -2.79
C ALA A 257 -21.01 -7.92 -3.57
N PRO A 258 -21.55 -6.68 -3.49
CA PRO A 258 -22.75 -6.30 -4.24
C PRO A 258 -22.51 -6.12 -5.76
N VAL A 259 -21.25 -6.03 -6.18
CA VAL A 259 -20.86 -5.79 -7.58
C VAL A 259 -19.90 -6.88 -8.03
N GLY A 260 -20.18 -7.50 -9.18
CA GLY A 260 -19.25 -8.44 -9.82
C GLY A 260 -17.96 -7.75 -10.29
N GLU A 261 -16.85 -8.49 -10.28
CA GLU A 261 -15.57 -8.00 -10.82
C GLU A 261 -15.68 -7.78 -12.34
N SER A 262 -15.28 -6.59 -12.81
CA SER A 262 -15.31 -6.21 -14.22
C SER A 262 -14.28 -5.13 -14.53
N PRO A 263 -14.05 -4.79 -15.82
CA PRO A 263 -13.20 -3.67 -16.21
C PRO A 263 -13.71 -2.29 -15.80
N SER A 264 -14.97 -2.16 -15.40
CA SER A 264 -15.53 -0.87 -15.00
C SER A 264 -15.07 -0.47 -13.62
N ASP A 265 -15.01 0.85 -13.42
CA ASP A 265 -14.93 1.45 -12.09
C ASP A 265 -16.13 1.02 -11.24
N GLY A 266 -16.00 1.12 -9.92
CA GLY A 266 -17.06 0.72 -8.99
C GLY A 266 -17.15 1.63 -7.77
N PRO A 267 -18.25 1.55 -7.01
CA PRO A 267 -18.51 2.45 -5.89
C PRO A 267 -17.71 2.06 -4.64
N LEU A 268 -17.68 2.92 -3.63
CA LEU A 268 -17.39 2.50 -2.26
C LEU A 268 -18.71 2.01 -1.63
N TYR A 269 -18.69 0.85 -1.00
CA TYR A 269 -19.86 0.32 -0.28
C TYR A 269 -19.51 0.05 1.19
N LEU A 270 -20.34 0.58 2.09
CA LEU A 270 -20.28 0.36 3.52
C LEU A 270 -21.36 -0.66 3.89
N GLN A 271 -20.95 -1.86 4.26
CA GLN A 271 -21.86 -3.00 4.43
C GLN A 271 -22.79 -2.81 5.63
N ASP A 272 -24.08 -3.13 5.45
CA ASP A 272 -24.99 -3.37 6.57
C ASP A 272 -24.99 -4.86 6.89
N HIS A 273 -24.62 -5.19 8.13
CA HIS A 273 -24.66 -6.54 8.68
C HIS A 273 -25.49 -6.58 9.99
N GLY A 274 -26.52 -5.74 10.09
CA GLY A 274 -27.43 -5.68 11.23
C GLY A 274 -26.84 -5.04 12.49
N ASN A 275 -25.63 -4.47 12.40
CA ASN A 275 -24.97 -3.78 13.50
C ASN A 275 -24.91 -2.27 13.23
N PRO A 276 -25.17 -1.40 14.22
CA PRO A 276 -25.16 0.05 14.03
C PRO A 276 -23.73 0.63 14.00
N VAL A 277 -22.90 0.19 13.05
CA VAL A 277 -21.58 0.77 12.81
C VAL A 277 -21.76 2.18 12.22
N ALA A 278 -21.08 3.14 12.83
CA ALA A 278 -21.14 4.55 12.44
C ALA A 278 -19.86 4.97 11.73
N TYR A 279 -19.98 5.84 10.74
CA TYR A 279 -18.88 6.38 9.97
C TYR A 279 -18.85 7.91 10.00
N ARG A 280 -17.67 8.50 9.89
CA ARG A 280 -17.47 9.94 9.70
C ARG A 280 -16.19 10.23 8.91
N ASN A 281 -15.99 11.51 8.57
CA ASN A 281 -14.78 12.01 7.92
C ASN A 281 -14.30 11.13 6.76
N ILE A 282 -15.15 11.00 5.74
CA ILE A 282 -14.87 10.12 4.60
C ILE A 282 -14.47 10.97 3.42
N TRP A 283 -13.26 10.78 2.92
CA TRP A 283 -12.79 11.45 1.72
C TRP A 283 -11.80 10.57 0.97
N LEU A 284 -11.74 10.76 -0.35
CA LEU A 284 -10.76 10.06 -1.17
C LEU A 284 -10.09 10.99 -2.17
N VAL A 285 -8.89 10.65 -2.58
CA VAL A 285 -8.17 11.29 -3.68
C VAL A 285 -8.09 10.28 -4.81
N PRO A 286 -8.82 10.49 -5.92
CA PRO A 286 -8.69 9.66 -7.09
C PRO A 286 -7.23 9.63 -7.54
N LEU A 287 -6.68 8.43 -7.64
CA LEU A 287 -5.37 8.20 -8.18
C LEU A 287 -5.56 7.88 -9.66
N ASP A 288 -4.86 8.59 -10.51
CA ASP A 288 -4.54 8.05 -11.81
C ASP A 288 -3.49 6.98 -11.57
N ALA A 289 -3.87 5.69 -11.48
CA ALA A 289 -2.87 4.68 -11.16
C ALA A 289 -1.87 4.41 -12.27
N GLN A 290 -2.12 4.87 -13.51
CA GLN A 290 -1.00 4.94 -14.45
C GLN A 290 0.00 5.96 -13.93
N LYS A 291 -0.41 7.17 -13.54
CA LYS A 291 0.48 8.14 -12.88
C LYS A 291 1.08 7.63 -11.56
N VAL A 292 0.36 6.87 -10.74
CA VAL A 292 0.91 6.33 -9.47
C VAL A 292 1.89 5.19 -9.72
N ALA A 293 1.61 4.29 -10.67
CA ALA A 293 2.56 3.27 -11.07
C ALA A 293 3.81 3.92 -11.71
N GLN A 294 3.61 4.99 -12.47
CA GLN A 294 4.65 5.74 -13.18
C GLN A 294 5.40 6.75 -12.30
N ARG A 295 4.93 7.08 -11.09
CA ARG A 295 5.58 8.11 -10.26
C ARG A 295 7.04 7.77 -9.94
N PRO A 296 7.91 8.78 -9.75
CA PRO A 296 9.22 8.57 -9.14
C PRO A 296 9.12 7.78 -7.83
N ARG A 297 9.92 6.72 -7.68
CA ARG A 297 9.99 5.93 -6.44
C ARG A 297 11.27 6.26 -5.69
N ILE A 298 11.12 6.82 -4.49
CA ILE A 298 12.25 7.24 -3.65
C ILE A 298 12.23 6.39 -2.39
N SER A 299 13.03 5.33 -2.36
CA SER A 299 12.94 4.31 -1.30
C SER A 299 13.13 4.86 0.13
N GLY A 300 13.90 5.94 0.31
CA GLY A 300 14.02 6.61 1.61
C GLY A 300 12.70 7.25 2.05
N TYR A 301 12.03 7.94 1.13
CA TYR A 301 10.71 8.52 1.34
C TYR A 301 9.66 7.43 1.56
N GLU A 302 9.60 6.40 0.70
CA GLU A 302 8.59 5.32 0.83
C GLU A 302 8.65 4.64 2.20
N ARG A 303 9.86 4.43 2.74
CA ARG A 303 10.03 3.82 4.07
C ARG A 303 9.55 4.72 5.19
N LEU A 304 9.91 6.01 5.16
CA LEU A 304 9.57 6.96 6.23
C LEU A 304 8.09 7.36 6.19
N ALA A 305 7.54 7.60 5.01
CA ALA A 305 6.13 7.93 4.82
C ALA A 305 5.21 6.76 5.23
N ALA A 306 5.66 5.51 5.06
CA ALA A 306 4.88 4.33 5.45
C ALA A 306 4.85 4.09 6.98
N THR A 307 5.67 4.79 7.76
CA THR A 307 5.86 4.52 9.19
C THR A 307 5.61 5.71 10.12
N SER A 308 5.25 6.90 9.61
CA SER A 308 5.18 8.08 10.48
C SER A 308 4.07 9.08 10.18
N SER A 309 3.55 9.64 11.27
CA SER A 309 2.59 10.74 11.36
C SER A 309 3.16 12.02 12.00
N SER A 310 4.41 12.03 12.47
CA SER A 310 4.98 13.17 13.21
C SER A 310 5.40 14.32 12.30
N GLN A 311 5.34 15.56 12.80
CA GLN A 311 5.80 16.74 12.05
C GLN A 311 7.29 16.66 11.70
N ALA A 312 8.11 16.09 12.59
CA ALA A 312 9.55 15.92 12.35
C ALA A 312 9.82 14.95 11.20
N ASP A 313 9.06 13.85 11.11
CA ASP A 313 9.21 12.88 10.03
C ASP A 313 8.68 13.39 8.70
N GLN A 314 7.64 14.22 8.72
CA GLN A 314 7.19 14.94 7.52
C GLN A 314 8.28 15.89 7.01
N GLN A 315 8.94 16.63 7.91
CA GLN A 315 10.06 17.51 7.55
C GLN A 315 11.25 16.72 6.99
N LEU A 316 11.61 15.59 7.62
CA LEU A 316 12.68 14.71 7.14
C LEU A 316 12.34 14.11 5.76
N SER A 317 11.10 13.64 5.58
CA SER A 317 10.60 13.10 4.32
C SER A 317 10.65 14.16 3.21
N GLY A 318 10.28 15.40 3.52
CA GLY A 318 10.40 16.54 2.61
C GLY A 318 11.85 16.82 2.20
N ARG A 319 12.79 16.79 3.14
CA ARG A 319 14.23 16.96 2.85
C ARG A 319 14.76 15.87 1.92
N ILE A 320 14.36 14.63 2.13
CA ILE A 320 14.74 13.50 1.27
C ILE A 320 14.20 13.72 -0.15
N LEU A 321 12.94 14.13 -0.29
CA LEU A 321 12.35 14.42 -1.60
C LEU A 321 13.11 15.51 -2.35
N ILE A 322 13.45 16.63 -1.70
CA ILE A 322 14.20 17.74 -2.32
C ILE A 322 15.54 17.25 -2.90
N SER A 323 16.25 16.41 -2.13
CA SER A 323 17.56 15.88 -2.51
C SER A 323 17.43 14.83 -3.63
N GLU A 324 16.50 13.88 -3.49
CA GLU A 324 16.35 12.74 -4.40
C GLU A 324 15.66 13.05 -5.73
N LEU A 325 14.80 14.08 -5.75
CA LEU A 325 14.23 14.65 -6.98
C LEU A 325 15.16 15.68 -7.62
N GLY A 326 16.27 16.04 -6.96
CA GLY A 326 17.29 16.93 -7.50
C GLY A 326 16.83 18.39 -7.61
N CYS A 327 15.89 18.84 -6.78
CA CYS A 327 15.32 20.20 -6.84
C CYS A 327 16.41 21.30 -6.78
N THR A 328 17.49 21.06 -6.05
CA THR A 328 18.63 21.98 -5.91
C THR A 328 19.46 22.15 -7.18
N SER A 329 19.22 21.31 -8.21
CA SER A 329 19.88 21.45 -9.53
C SER A 329 19.37 22.68 -10.29
N CYS A 330 18.16 23.13 -9.99
CA CYS A 330 17.53 24.29 -10.62
C CYS A 330 17.22 25.42 -9.62
N HIS A 331 16.98 25.08 -8.35
CA HIS A 331 16.63 26.03 -7.30
C HIS A 331 17.80 26.24 -6.33
N ALA A 332 18.25 27.48 -6.18
CA ALA A 332 19.32 27.79 -5.23
C ALA A 332 18.87 27.50 -3.79
N PRO A 333 19.60 26.66 -3.02
CA PRO A 333 19.22 26.29 -1.66
C PRO A 333 19.43 27.42 -0.64
N GLY A 334 20.18 28.47 -1.00
CA GLY A 334 20.46 29.61 -0.14
C GLY A 334 21.09 29.18 1.18
N LYS A 335 20.54 29.65 2.31
CA LYS A 335 21.05 29.31 3.66
C LYS A 335 20.94 27.83 4.02
N PHE A 336 20.24 27.03 3.23
CA PHE A 336 20.01 25.60 3.47
C PHE A 336 20.93 24.69 2.63
N GLU A 337 21.96 25.24 2.00
CA GLU A 337 22.88 24.47 1.15
C GLU A 337 23.50 23.27 1.87
N SER A 338 23.95 23.45 3.11
CA SER A 338 24.55 22.36 3.91
C SER A 338 23.54 21.30 4.38
N VAL A 339 22.25 21.50 4.13
CA VAL A 339 21.16 20.61 4.59
C VAL A 339 20.81 19.57 3.53
N PHE A 340 21.05 19.87 2.25
CA PHE A 340 20.65 19.01 1.13
C PHE A 340 21.87 18.32 0.51
N GLU A 341 21.84 16.99 0.45
CA GLU A 341 22.82 16.25 -0.32
C GLU A 341 22.48 16.34 -1.82
N SER A 342 23.45 16.74 -2.64
CA SER A 342 23.25 16.85 -4.09
C SER A 342 23.28 15.47 -4.75
N LYS A 343 22.16 15.06 -5.34
CA LYS A 343 22.12 13.89 -6.22
C LYS A 343 22.74 14.21 -7.57
N ASN A 344 23.85 13.54 -7.88
CA ASN A 344 24.54 13.68 -9.14
C ASN A 344 23.85 12.87 -10.25
N ALA A 345 23.64 13.51 -11.39
CA ALA A 345 23.07 12.87 -12.57
C ALA A 345 24.02 11.81 -13.18
N PRO A 346 23.51 10.82 -13.93
CA PRO A 346 24.35 9.91 -14.69
C PRO A 346 25.27 10.64 -15.67
N VAL A 347 26.52 10.18 -15.78
CA VAL A 347 27.51 10.75 -16.69
C VAL A 347 27.15 10.38 -18.13
N LEU A 348 26.98 11.40 -18.99
CA LEU A 348 26.67 11.24 -20.42
C LEU A 348 27.91 11.14 -21.31
N GLU A 349 29.11 11.36 -20.75
CA GLU A 349 30.35 11.23 -21.49
C GLU A 349 30.45 9.82 -22.12
N GLN A 350 30.73 9.82 -23.43
CA GLN A 350 30.86 8.62 -24.27
C GLN A 350 29.73 7.60 -24.11
N VAL A 351 28.50 8.05 -23.82
CA VAL A 351 27.36 7.18 -23.52
C VAL A 351 27.00 6.25 -24.68
N GLY A 352 27.25 6.66 -25.92
CA GLY A 352 27.07 5.83 -27.11
C GLY A 352 27.92 4.56 -27.14
N SER A 353 28.99 4.50 -26.35
CA SER A 353 29.77 3.28 -26.18
C SER A 353 29.13 2.27 -25.22
N ARG A 354 28.16 2.72 -24.41
CA ARG A 354 27.54 1.95 -23.31
C ARG A 354 26.08 1.60 -23.54
N LEU A 355 25.30 2.51 -24.13
CA LEU A 355 23.85 2.37 -24.34
C LEU A 355 23.50 2.38 -25.82
N LYS A 356 22.48 1.61 -26.19
CA LYS A 356 21.92 1.59 -27.57
C LYS A 356 21.04 2.83 -27.81
N ALA A 357 21.12 3.46 -28.98
CA ALA A 357 20.30 4.63 -29.33
C ALA A 357 18.80 4.35 -29.26
N GLY A 358 18.37 3.17 -29.73
CA GLY A 358 16.96 2.77 -29.66
C GLY A 358 16.39 2.79 -28.24
N TYR A 359 17.18 2.36 -27.25
CA TYR A 359 16.79 2.43 -25.84
C TYR A 359 16.69 3.88 -25.35
N ILE A 360 17.67 4.73 -25.68
CA ILE A 360 17.65 6.14 -25.29
C ILE A 360 16.41 6.83 -25.87
N ALA A 361 16.10 6.61 -27.14
CA ALA A 361 14.93 7.19 -27.80
C ALA A 361 13.61 6.69 -27.18
N SER A 362 13.50 5.37 -26.91
CA SER A 362 12.34 4.80 -26.23
C SER A 362 12.16 5.39 -24.83
N MET A 363 13.26 5.46 -24.08
CA MET A 363 13.26 6.00 -22.72
C MET A 363 12.84 7.47 -22.69
N LEU A 364 13.29 8.31 -23.62
CA LEU A 364 12.90 9.73 -23.65
C LEU A 364 11.45 9.95 -24.15
N SER A 365 10.93 9.05 -24.97
CA SER A 365 9.56 9.14 -25.50
C SER A 365 8.53 8.76 -24.44
N ASP A 366 8.83 7.75 -23.62
CA ASP A 366 8.01 7.36 -22.47
C ASP A 366 8.89 6.89 -21.30
N LEU A 367 9.29 7.85 -20.46
CA LEU A 367 10.25 7.65 -19.37
C LEU A 367 9.75 6.66 -18.32
N HIS A 368 8.54 6.90 -17.85
CA HIS A 368 8.02 6.20 -16.69
C HIS A 368 7.41 4.84 -17.04
N ALA A 369 7.01 4.60 -18.29
CA ALA A 369 6.75 3.24 -18.77
C ALA A 369 8.05 2.48 -19.09
N SER A 370 9.05 3.12 -19.73
CA SER A 370 10.32 2.47 -20.07
C SER A 370 11.19 2.16 -18.84
N LYS A 371 11.05 2.93 -17.76
CA LYS A 371 11.78 2.75 -16.51
C LYS A 371 10.91 3.17 -15.31
N VAL A 372 10.08 2.23 -14.87
CA VAL A 372 9.20 2.40 -13.70
C VAL A 372 9.99 2.87 -12.48
N GLY A 373 9.45 3.87 -11.78
CA GLY A 373 10.05 4.43 -10.56
C GLY A 373 11.27 5.31 -10.78
N THR A 374 11.64 5.64 -12.02
CA THR A 374 12.75 6.57 -12.31
C THR A 374 12.49 7.96 -11.72
N THR A 375 13.53 8.60 -11.17
CA THR A 375 13.47 9.97 -10.65
C THR A 375 13.82 11.03 -11.72
N MET A 376 14.12 10.60 -12.95
CA MET A 376 14.30 11.52 -14.07
C MET A 376 12.93 12.08 -14.47
N PRO A 377 12.74 13.41 -14.46
CA PRO A 377 11.47 14.02 -14.85
C PRO A 377 11.25 13.91 -16.36
N ASP A 378 9.97 13.90 -16.78
CA ASP A 378 9.61 14.06 -18.19
C ASP A 378 9.79 15.51 -18.65
N LEU A 379 10.96 15.78 -19.21
CA LEU A 379 11.30 17.08 -19.79
C LEU A 379 10.55 17.39 -21.10
N LEU A 380 9.87 16.40 -21.69
CA LEU A 380 9.13 16.53 -22.94
C LEU A 380 7.61 16.39 -22.74
N HIS A 381 7.11 16.51 -21.50
CA HIS A 381 5.68 16.31 -21.16
C HIS A 381 4.71 17.24 -21.91
N GLY A 382 5.18 18.42 -22.36
CA GLY A 382 4.39 19.39 -23.12
C GLY A 382 4.50 19.26 -24.65
N VAL A 383 5.25 18.27 -25.14
CA VAL A 383 5.47 18.02 -26.57
C VAL A 383 4.52 16.92 -27.03
N GLY A 384 3.78 17.15 -28.13
CA GLY A 384 2.89 16.13 -28.69
C GLY A 384 3.63 14.86 -29.13
N ASP A 385 2.97 13.70 -29.08
CA ASP A 385 3.62 12.39 -29.20
C ASP A 385 4.53 12.21 -30.42
N ASP A 386 4.07 12.64 -31.60
CA ASP A 386 4.86 12.56 -32.84
C ASP A 386 6.13 13.41 -32.77
N GLN A 387 6.01 14.63 -32.25
CA GLN A 387 7.14 15.54 -32.08
C GLN A 387 8.08 15.03 -30.98
N LYS A 388 7.53 14.48 -29.90
CA LYS A 388 8.29 13.87 -28.81
C LYS A 388 9.14 12.72 -29.33
N ALA A 389 8.56 11.83 -30.14
CA ALA A 389 9.30 10.74 -30.77
C ALA A 389 10.44 11.24 -31.67
N GLN A 390 10.21 12.31 -32.45
CA GLN A 390 11.26 12.91 -33.29
C GLN A 390 12.39 13.53 -32.46
N VAL A 391 12.05 14.29 -31.42
CA VAL A 391 13.02 14.92 -30.50
C VAL A 391 13.85 13.86 -29.78
N SER A 392 13.21 12.83 -29.26
CA SER A 392 13.86 11.68 -28.61
C SER A 392 14.85 10.97 -29.54
N LYS A 393 14.48 10.74 -30.80
CA LYS A 393 15.37 10.15 -31.81
C LYS A 393 16.60 11.02 -32.09
N ARG A 394 16.43 12.33 -32.19
CA ARG A 394 17.53 13.28 -32.44
C ARG A 394 18.51 13.33 -31.25
N ILE A 395 17.99 13.38 -30.02
CA ILE A 395 18.83 13.33 -28.82
C ILE A 395 19.58 11.99 -28.76
N ALA A 396 18.90 10.89 -29.01
CA ALA A 396 19.52 9.57 -29.01
C ALA A 396 20.65 9.44 -30.06
N ALA A 397 20.43 9.94 -31.28
CA ALA A 397 21.44 9.93 -32.34
C ALA A 397 22.69 10.75 -31.97
N TYR A 398 22.52 11.92 -31.35
CA TYR A 398 23.65 12.69 -30.85
C TYR A 398 24.40 11.95 -29.73
N LEU A 399 23.67 11.40 -28.75
CA LEU A 399 24.29 10.67 -27.64
C LEU A 399 25.04 9.42 -28.11
N GLU A 400 24.53 8.73 -29.15
CA GLU A 400 25.21 7.62 -29.80
C GLU A 400 26.54 8.03 -30.44
N SER A 401 26.60 9.20 -31.09
CA SER A 401 27.82 9.67 -31.76
C SER A 401 28.98 10.00 -30.80
N THR A 402 28.68 10.19 -29.51
CA THR A 402 29.71 10.47 -28.49
C THR A 402 30.65 9.28 -28.20
N GLY A 403 30.34 8.08 -28.69
CA GLY A 403 31.15 6.88 -28.50
C GLY A 403 31.45 6.14 -29.79
N LYS A 404 32.51 5.33 -29.81
CA LYS A 404 32.79 4.44 -30.96
C LYS A 404 31.77 3.30 -30.99
N SER A 405 31.15 3.09 -32.15
CA SER A 405 30.22 1.97 -32.40
C SER A 405 30.92 0.63 -32.13
N ARG A 406 30.30 -0.24 -31.33
CA ARG A 406 30.92 -1.47 -30.82
C ARG A 406 30.40 -2.71 -31.56
N LYS A 407 31.33 -3.59 -31.94
CA LYS A 407 31.05 -4.87 -32.59
C LYS A 407 30.17 -5.74 -31.69
N HIS A 408 29.22 -6.45 -32.30
CA HIS A 408 28.43 -7.46 -31.58
C HIS A 408 29.32 -8.61 -31.12
N THR A 409 29.28 -8.90 -29.82
CA THR A 409 29.92 -10.08 -29.24
C THR A 409 28.93 -11.25 -29.32
N ARG A 410 29.35 -12.38 -29.91
CA ARG A 410 28.54 -13.60 -29.91
C ARG A 410 28.37 -14.12 -28.48
N SER A 411 27.21 -14.71 -28.21
CA SER A 411 26.96 -15.40 -26.93
C SER A 411 27.94 -16.56 -26.75
N ASP A 412 28.53 -16.68 -25.56
CA ASP A 412 29.41 -17.78 -25.14
C ASP A 412 28.71 -18.57 -24.03
N ALA A 413 28.40 -19.84 -24.31
CA ALA A 413 27.66 -20.72 -23.39
C ALA A 413 28.42 -21.02 -22.09
N GLN A 414 29.75 -21.12 -22.13
CA GLN A 414 30.55 -21.35 -20.93
C GLN A 414 30.64 -20.09 -20.07
N ALA A 415 30.82 -18.92 -20.71
CA ALA A 415 30.78 -17.63 -20.02
C ALA A 415 29.42 -17.37 -19.36
N VAL A 416 28.35 -17.73 -20.06
CA VAL A 416 26.97 -17.72 -19.56
C VAL A 416 26.80 -18.54 -18.28
N GLN A 417 27.40 -19.73 -18.21
CA GLN A 417 27.31 -20.60 -17.04
C GLN A 417 28.09 -20.01 -15.86
N ARG A 418 29.32 -19.54 -16.08
CA ARG A 418 30.14 -18.87 -15.07
C ARG A 418 29.46 -17.61 -14.55
N GLY A 419 28.91 -16.78 -15.43
CA GLY A 419 28.15 -15.58 -15.09
C GLY A 419 26.92 -15.88 -14.22
N SER A 420 26.23 -17.00 -14.46
CA SER A 420 25.11 -17.44 -13.63
C SER A 420 25.54 -17.75 -12.19
N GLN A 421 26.69 -18.41 -12.03
CA GLN A 421 27.24 -18.74 -10.71
C GLN A 421 27.67 -17.47 -9.98
N ILE A 422 28.29 -16.52 -10.70
CA ILE A 422 28.65 -15.21 -10.15
C ILE A 422 27.40 -14.46 -9.68
N TYR A 423 26.35 -14.38 -10.51
CA TYR A 423 25.09 -13.69 -10.19
C TYR A 423 24.47 -14.19 -8.86
N GLN A 424 24.54 -15.50 -8.61
CA GLN A 424 24.09 -16.10 -7.36
C GLN A 424 25.07 -15.84 -6.20
N ARG A 425 26.37 -16.08 -6.41
CA ARG A 425 27.42 -15.96 -5.39
C ARG A 425 27.51 -14.56 -4.80
N ILE A 426 27.43 -13.52 -5.63
CA ILE A 426 27.56 -12.13 -5.19
C ILE A 426 26.24 -11.52 -4.71
N GLY A 427 25.15 -12.31 -4.70
CA GLY A 427 23.87 -11.92 -4.11
C GLY A 427 23.06 -10.92 -4.94
N CYS A 428 23.18 -10.91 -6.27
CA CYS A 428 22.41 -10.00 -7.12
C CYS A 428 20.89 -10.10 -6.90
N THR A 429 20.40 -11.29 -6.57
CA THR A 429 18.99 -11.60 -6.29
C THR A 429 18.43 -10.92 -5.04
N ILE A 430 19.28 -10.42 -4.14
CA ILE A 430 18.86 -9.70 -2.93
C ILE A 430 18.23 -8.35 -3.31
N CYS A 431 18.75 -7.70 -4.35
CA CYS A 431 18.29 -6.38 -4.78
C CYS A 431 17.55 -6.40 -6.13
N HIS A 432 17.74 -7.43 -6.94
CA HIS A 432 17.13 -7.53 -8.27
C HIS A 432 16.09 -8.64 -8.34
N ALA A 433 14.85 -8.25 -8.68
CA ALA A 433 13.79 -9.18 -9.03
C ALA A 433 13.96 -9.71 -10.47
N ASN A 434 13.33 -10.84 -10.77
CA ASN A 434 13.35 -11.44 -12.09
C ASN A 434 12.64 -10.54 -13.13
N ALA A 435 12.96 -10.75 -14.42
CA ALA A 435 12.42 -9.95 -15.52
C ALA A 435 10.89 -10.08 -15.68
N ASP A 436 10.29 -11.17 -15.17
CA ASP A 436 8.84 -11.40 -15.12
C ASP A 436 8.16 -10.76 -13.89
N GLY A 437 8.93 -10.09 -13.04
CA GLY A 437 8.45 -9.47 -11.80
C GLY A 437 8.28 -10.45 -10.62
N SER A 438 8.68 -11.72 -10.76
CA SER A 438 8.76 -12.63 -9.62
C SER A 438 9.93 -12.24 -8.69
N GLY A 439 9.72 -12.31 -7.36
CA GLY A 439 10.70 -11.87 -6.35
C GLY A 439 10.73 -10.35 -6.11
N LEU A 440 9.71 -9.61 -6.55
CA LEU A 440 9.55 -8.20 -6.19
C LEU A 440 9.29 -8.03 -4.68
N THR A 441 10.10 -7.20 -4.03
CA THR A 441 9.91 -6.69 -2.67
C THR A 441 9.79 -5.18 -2.75
N ALA A 442 9.39 -4.51 -1.65
CA ALA A 442 9.33 -3.05 -1.58
C ALA A 442 10.68 -2.35 -1.90
N THR A 443 11.80 -3.08 -1.87
CA THR A 443 13.16 -2.55 -2.07
C THR A 443 13.86 -3.11 -3.31
N SER A 444 13.34 -4.15 -3.96
CA SER A 444 13.98 -4.73 -5.13
C SER A 444 13.65 -3.95 -6.42
N VAL A 445 14.59 -3.97 -7.36
CA VAL A 445 14.48 -3.28 -8.65
C VAL A 445 14.41 -4.32 -9.76
N PRO A 446 13.33 -4.37 -10.57
CA PRO A 446 13.23 -5.33 -11.66
C PRO A 446 14.31 -5.08 -12.70
N LEU A 447 14.89 -6.15 -13.22
CA LEU A 447 15.80 -6.08 -14.37
C LEU A 447 14.97 -6.09 -15.65
N PRO A 448 14.91 -4.97 -16.41
CA PRO A 448 14.26 -4.97 -17.71
C PRO A 448 15.08 -5.81 -18.70
N ASN A 449 14.57 -6.01 -19.91
CA ASN A 449 15.38 -6.60 -20.98
C ASN A 449 16.66 -5.75 -21.21
N LEU A 450 17.79 -6.26 -20.72
CA LEU A 450 19.06 -5.54 -20.71
C LEU A 450 19.73 -5.53 -22.10
N SER A 451 19.41 -6.50 -22.97
CA SER A 451 19.96 -6.55 -24.32
C SER A 451 19.42 -5.43 -25.20
N LYS A 452 18.20 -4.94 -24.96
CA LYS A 452 17.70 -3.71 -25.58
C LYS A 452 18.44 -2.45 -25.12
N LYS A 453 18.99 -2.45 -23.90
CA LYS A 453 19.55 -1.27 -23.24
C LYS A 453 21.04 -1.10 -23.43
N TYR A 454 21.80 -2.13 -23.11
CA TYR A 454 23.26 -2.07 -23.01
C TYR A 454 23.92 -2.74 -24.22
N SER A 455 25.09 -2.23 -24.59
CA SER A 455 26.07 -3.03 -25.34
C SER A 455 26.74 -4.05 -24.41
N PHE A 456 27.30 -5.13 -24.95
CA PHE A 456 28.03 -6.12 -24.15
C PHE A 456 29.13 -5.49 -23.30
N ASP A 457 30.08 -4.82 -23.95
CA ASP A 457 31.19 -4.15 -23.25
C ASP A 457 30.69 -3.00 -22.35
N GLY A 458 29.57 -2.36 -22.71
CA GLY A 458 28.95 -1.32 -21.91
C GLY A 458 28.40 -1.84 -20.59
N LEU A 459 27.75 -3.01 -20.62
CA LEU A 459 27.27 -3.68 -19.41
C LEU A 459 28.44 -4.19 -18.57
N ALA A 460 29.44 -4.82 -19.17
CA ALA A 460 30.62 -5.30 -18.45
C ALA A 460 31.35 -4.17 -17.70
N LEU A 461 31.57 -3.02 -18.36
CA LEU A 461 32.16 -1.85 -17.71
C LEU A 461 31.28 -1.31 -16.57
N PHE A 462 29.96 -1.24 -16.77
CA PHE A 462 29.04 -0.80 -15.72
C PHE A 462 29.01 -1.74 -14.51
N LEU A 463 29.07 -3.06 -14.72
CA LEU A 463 29.11 -4.04 -13.64
C LEU A 463 30.41 -3.95 -12.82
N LYS A 464 31.53 -3.67 -13.49
CA LYS A 464 32.84 -3.50 -12.85
C LYS A 464 32.92 -2.22 -12.02
N GLN A 465 32.48 -1.09 -12.59
CA GLN A 465 32.57 0.24 -11.97
C GLN A 465 31.28 1.03 -12.17
N PRO A 466 30.21 0.73 -11.38
CA PRO A 466 28.90 1.37 -11.58
C PRO A 466 28.91 2.86 -11.26
N HIS A 467 29.74 3.29 -10.30
CA HIS A 467 29.78 4.67 -9.80
C HIS A 467 30.46 5.66 -10.75
N ASP A 468 31.37 5.20 -11.61
CA ASP A 468 32.04 6.05 -12.61
C ASP A 468 31.04 6.69 -13.57
N VAL A 469 29.93 5.99 -13.85
CA VAL A 469 28.88 6.47 -14.75
C VAL A 469 27.59 6.83 -14.02
N ARG A 470 27.45 6.45 -12.75
CA ARG A 470 26.32 6.80 -11.87
C ARG A 470 26.85 7.13 -10.47
N PRO A 471 27.39 8.34 -10.25
CA PRO A 471 28.01 8.70 -8.97
C PRO A 471 27.04 8.55 -7.78
N SER A 472 25.77 8.94 -7.96
CA SER A 472 24.70 8.74 -6.97
C SER A 472 23.87 7.47 -7.21
N GLY A 473 24.43 6.48 -7.91
CA GLY A 473 23.79 5.18 -8.13
C GLY A 473 23.75 4.34 -6.85
N ARG A 474 22.66 3.59 -6.64
CA ARG A 474 22.48 2.72 -5.47
C ARG A 474 23.13 1.34 -5.59
N MET A 475 23.51 0.92 -6.80
CA MET A 475 24.19 -0.35 -7.00
C MET A 475 25.63 -0.20 -6.48
N PRO A 476 26.06 -0.98 -5.47
CA PRO A 476 27.41 -0.91 -4.96
C PRO A 476 28.41 -1.45 -5.98
N ASN A 477 29.68 -1.09 -5.82
CA ASN A 477 30.76 -1.78 -6.52
C ASN A 477 30.86 -3.21 -5.98
N MET A 478 30.66 -4.20 -6.84
CA MET A 478 30.70 -5.62 -6.48
C MET A 478 32.13 -6.20 -6.49
N HIS A 479 33.14 -5.36 -6.75
CA HIS A 479 34.55 -5.70 -6.80
C HIS A 479 34.89 -6.83 -7.80
N LEU A 480 34.18 -6.85 -8.94
CA LEU A 480 34.39 -7.82 -10.01
C LEU A 480 35.69 -7.52 -10.77
N ASP A 481 36.41 -8.57 -11.14
CA ASP A 481 37.48 -8.45 -12.13
C ASP A 481 36.93 -8.35 -13.57
N ASP A 482 37.82 -8.15 -14.55
CA ASP A 482 37.45 -7.99 -15.96
C ASP A 482 36.78 -9.23 -16.56
N ASN A 483 37.19 -10.43 -16.16
CA ASN A 483 36.62 -11.68 -16.66
C ASN A 483 35.25 -11.94 -16.02
N GLU A 484 35.15 -11.75 -14.70
CA GLU A 484 33.90 -11.90 -13.96
C GLU A 484 32.82 -10.94 -14.46
N ALA A 485 33.17 -9.68 -14.71
CA ALA A 485 32.23 -8.69 -15.25
C ALA A 485 31.74 -9.06 -16.66
N ARG A 486 32.62 -9.62 -17.50
CA ARG A 486 32.26 -10.06 -18.87
C ARG A 486 31.42 -11.34 -18.86
N ASP A 487 31.76 -12.33 -18.02
CA ASP A 487 30.97 -13.54 -17.84
C ASP A 487 29.56 -13.20 -17.32
N LEU A 488 29.46 -12.28 -16.36
CA LEU A 488 28.19 -11.79 -15.84
C LEU A 488 27.40 -11.02 -16.91
N ALA A 489 28.04 -10.21 -17.75
CA ALA A 489 27.40 -9.56 -18.88
C ALA A 489 26.87 -10.58 -19.92
N HIS A 490 27.61 -11.65 -20.20
CA HIS A 490 27.14 -12.76 -21.05
C HIS A 490 25.87 -13.39 -20.47
N PHE A 491 25.85 -13.62 -19.16
CA PHE A 491 24.68 -14.14 -18.47
C PHE A 491 23.46 -13.22 -18.53
N LEU A 492 23.65 -11.92 -18.31
CA LEU A 492 22.56 -10.95 -18.26
C LEU A 492 21.99 -10.57 -19.64
N LEU A 493 22.75 -10.80 -20.71
CA LEU A 493 22.38 -10.47 -22.09
C LEU A 493 21.91 -11.68 -22.91
N LYS A 494 21.83 -12.87 -22.29
CA LYS A 494 21.50 -14.19 -22.88
C LYS A 494 20.43 -14.21 -23.98
N GLU A 495 19.44 -13.32 -23.91
CA GLU A 495 18.44 -13.12 -24.95
C GLU A 495 18.89 -12.04 -25.95
N ILE A 496 19.80 -12.39 -26.86
CA ILE A 496 20.02 -11.60 -28.06
C ILE A 496 18.96 -12.05 -29.07
N ASP A 497 18.01 -11.17 -29.36
CA ASP A 497 17.09 -11.34 -30.49
C ASP A 497 17.92 -11.55 -31.77
N PRO A 498 17.69 -12.61 -32.56
CA PRO A 498 18.37 -12.81 -33.84
C PRO A 498 18.24 -11.60 -34.80
N ALA A 499 17.21 -10.76 -34.64
CA ALA A 499 17.04 -9.53 -35.39
C ALA A 499 18.08 -8.44 -35.05
N ASP A 500 18.62 -8.45 -33.83
CA ASP A 500 19.71 -7.56 -33.40
C ASP A 500 21.07 -7.99 -33.99
N ALA A 501 21.17 -9.19 -34.57
CA ALA A 501 22.43 -9.70 -35.14
C ALA A 501 22.74 -9.22 -36.56
N GLN A 502 21.86 -8.42 -37.18
CA GLN A 502 22.11 -7.87 -38.52
C GLN A 502 22.78 -6.49 -38.43
N PRO A 503 23.90 -6.25 -39.14
CA PRO A 503 24.42 -4.90 -39.30
C PRO A 503 23.40 -4.07 -40.11
N ASN A 504 23.10 -2.86 -39.65
CA ASN A 504 22.41 -1.86 -40.46
C ASN A 504 23.10 -1.66 -41.81
#